data_AF-A0A453QG76-F1
#
_entry.id   AF-A0A453QG76-F1
#
_cell.length_a   1.000
_cell.length_b   1.000
_cell.length_c   1.000
_cell.angle_alpha   90.00
_cell.angle_beta   90.00
_cell.angle_gamma   90.00
#
_symmetry.space_group_name_H-M   'P 1'
#
loop_
_entity.id
_entity.type
_entity.pdbx_description
1 polymer ?
#
loop_
_entity_poly.entity_id
_entity_poly.type
_entity_poly.pdbx_seq_one_letter_code
_entity_poly.pdbx_strand_id
1 'polypeptide(L)'
;MTDAWTDKKGRGVMNLVVHSSQGVIFLNSVDCSSVQKNGKYIFDLVDNFIEDIGADKVVQVVTDNASVNVAAASLMKAKRPSIFWNGCATHCIDLMLEDIGKLGSVDKIIAQARQVTVFLTCSYKETQQATP
;
A
#
# COMPACT_ATOMS: atom_id res chain seq x y z
N MET A 1 6.01 0.00 -9.99
CA MET A 1 5.08 0.29 -8.89
C MET A 1 5.23 -0.80 -7.85
N THR A 2 5.21 -0.43 -6.58
CA THR A 2 5.16 -1.40 -5.48
C THR A 2 3.94 -1.12 -4.61
N ASP A 3 3.24 -2.18 -4.24
CA ASP A 3 2.06 -2.10 -3.38
C ASP A 3 2.22 -3.08 -2.22
N ALA A 4 2.08 -2.58 -1.00
CA ALA A 4 2.29 -3.38 0.21
C ALA A 4 1.05 -3.30 1.08
N TRP A 5 0.62 -4.46 1.58
CA TRP A 5 -0.47 -4.53 2.55
C TRP A 5 -0.14 -5.55 3.63
N THR A 6 -0.89 -5.46 4.72
CA THR A 6 -0.79 -6.40 5.85
C THR A 6 -2.21 -6.80 6.25
N ASP A 7 -2.44 -8.11 6.40
CA ASP A 7 -3.75 -8.63 6.79
C ASP A 7 -3.98 -8.53 8.30
N LYS A 8 -5.20 -8.87 8.75
CA LYS A 8 -5.57 -8.86 10.17
C LYS A 8 -4.82 -9.90 11.02
N LYS A 9 -4.17 -10.89 10.40
CA LYS A 9 -3.33 -11.89 11.07
C LYS A 9 -1.85 -11.44 11.12
N GLY A 10 -1.55 -10.23 10.67
CA GLY A 10 -0.18 -9.69 10.62
C GLY A 10 0.65 -10.21 9.45
N ARG A 11 0.03 -10.90 8.48
CA ARG A 11 0.74 -11.40 7.29
C ARG A 11 0.91 -10.26 6.30
N GLY A 12 2.15 -9.95 5.97
CA GLY A 12 2.51 -8.85 5.09
C GLY A 12 2.89 -9.36 3.72
N VAL A 13 2.45 -8.68 2.66
CA VAL A 13 2.88 -8.98 1.29
C VAL A 13 3.26 -7.67 0.60
N MET A 14 4.26 -7.72 -0.26
CA MET A 14 4.64 -6.62 -1.14
C MET A 14 4.69 -7.08 -2.59
N ASN A 15 3.82 -6.49 -3.41
CA ASN A 15 3.68 -6.79 -4.82
C ASN A 15 4.51 -5.80 -5.64
N LEU A 16 5.10 -6.30 -6.73
CA LEU A 16 5.83 -5.50 -7.70
C LEU A 16 5.21 -5.63 -9.07
N VAL A 17 4.93 -4.48 -9.66
CA VAL A 17 4.27 -4.35 -10.94
C VAL A 17 5.07 -3.40 -11.82
N VAL A 18 5.42 -3.85 -13.01
CA VAL A 18 6.15 -3.06 -14.01
C VAL A 18 5.17 -2.54 -15.04
N HIS A 19 5.30 -1.25 -15.36
CA HIS A 19 4.50 -0.59 -16.37
C HIS A 19 5.42 -0.14 -17.51
N SER A 20 5.00 -0.38 -18.74
CA SER A 20 5.67 0.07 -19.96
C SER A 20 4.65 0.48 -21.02
N SER A 21 5.12 0.97 -22.16
CA SER A 21 4.27 1.24 -23.32
C SER A 21 3.58 0.00 -23.87
N GLN A 22 4.09 -1.20 -23.58
CA GLN A 22 3.50 -2.48 -24.00
C GLN A 22 2.44 -3.00 -23.03
N GLY A 23 2.27 -2.34 -21.89
CA GLY A 23 1.29 -2.71 -20.87
C GLY A 23 1.91 -2.94 -19.50
N VAL A 24 1.16 -3.67 -18.68
CA VAL A 24 1.43 -3.87 -17.26
C VAL A 24 1.70 -5.34 -16.99
N ILE A 25 2.79 -5.62 -16.29
CA ILE A 25 3.18 -6.98 -15.92
C ILE A 25 3.36 -7.05 -14.41
N PHE A 26 2.73 -8.03 -13.80
CA PHE A 26 3.05 -8.43 -12.43
C PHE A 26 4.40 -9.15 -12.45
N LEU A 27 5.38 -8.58 -11.77
CA LEU A 27 6.76 -9.09 -11.77
C LEU A 27 6.95 -10.12 -10.68
N ASN A 28 6.57 -9.78 -9.45
CA ASN A 28 6.76 -10.65 -8.30
C ASN A 28 5.87 -10.24 -7.11
N SER A 29 5.74 -11.13 -6.14
CA SER A 29 5.17 -10.85 -4.82
C SER A 29 6.06 -11.46 -3.74
N VAL A 30 6.39 -10.64 -2.75
CA VAL A 30 7.32 -10.99 -1.68
C VAL A 30 6.55 -11.09 -0.37
N ASP A 31 6.75 -12.21 0.33
CA ASP A 31 6.26 -12.37 1.69
C ASP A 31 7.11 -11.49 2.64
N CYS A 32 6.42 -10.60 3.34
CA CYS A 32 6.98 -9.68 4.32
C CYS A 32 6.40 -9.92 5.72
N SER A 33 5.82 -11.09 5.99
CA SER A 33 5.17 -11.41 7.27
C SER A 33 6.15 -11.49 8.45
N SER A 34 7.38 -11.96 8.19
CA SER A 34 8.42 -12.13 9.22
C SER A 34 9.40 -10.96 9.32
N VAL A 35 9.19 -9.89 8.54
CA VAL A 35 10.16 -8.80 8.39
C VAL A 35 9.56 -7.50 8.89
N GLN A 36 10.35 -6.74 9.66
CA GLN A 36 10.01 -5.37 9.97
C GLN A 36 10.17 -4.54 8.69
N LYS A 37 9.04 -4.10 8.10
CA LYS A 37 8.97 -3.24 6.92
C LYS A 37 9.48 -1.82 7.24
N ASN A 38 10.77 -1.67 7.49
CA ASN A 38 11.41 -0.36 7.64
C ASN A 38 11.85 0.18 6.28
N GLY A 39 12.14 1.49 6.22
CA GLY A 39 12.49 2.13 4.95
C GLY A 39 13.74 1.54 4.28
N LYS A 40 14.68 0.97 5.05
CA LYS A 40 15.86 0.32 4.48
C LYS A 40 15.51 -1.00 3.80
N TYR A 41 14.68 -1.84 4.40
CA TYR A 41 14.24 -3.09 3.78
C TYR A 41 13.52 -2.85 2.45
N ILE A 42 12.62 -1.87 2.43
CA ILE A 42 11.90 -1.48 1.22
C ILE A 42 12.86 -0.94 0.17
N PHE A 43 13.81 -0.08 0.57
CA PHE A 43 14.89 0.40 -0.29
C PHE A 43 15.66 -0.77 -0.92
N ASP A 44 16.20 -1.69 -0.11
CA ASP A 44 17.04 -2.81 -0.59
C ASP A 44 16.23 -3.69 -1.56
N LEU A 45 14.96 -3.95 -1.24
CA LEU A 45 14.07 -4.75 -2.08
C LEU A 45 13.87 -4.11 -3.45
N VAL A 46 13.41 -2.86 -3.48
CA VAL A 46 13.15 -2.14 -4.73
C VAL A 46 14.42 -1.97 -5.54
N ASP A 47 15.54 -1.69 -4.87
CA ASP A 47 16.84 -1.51 -5.50
C ASP A 47 17.32 -2.78 -6.23
N ASN A 48 17.15 -3.95 -5.61
CA ASN A 48 17.46 -5.24 -6.24
C ASN A 48 16.59 -5.46 -7.49
N PHE A 49 15.30 -5.16 -7.43
CA PHE A 49 14.43 -5.30 -8.61
C PHE A 49 14.77 -4.32 -9.74
N ILE A 50 15.27 -3.12 -9.42
CA ILE A 50 15.77 -2.19 -10.43
C ILE A 50 17.01 -2.77 -11.13
N GLU A 51 17.91 -3.40 -10.38
CA GLU A 51 19.06 -4.10 -10.98
C GLU A 51 18.62 -5.26 -11.87
N ASP A 52 17.65 -6.08 -11.42
CA ASP A 52 17.12 -7.20 -12.21
C ASP A 52 16.49 -6.74 -13.54
N ILE A 53 15.80 -5.61 -13.55
CA ILE A 53 15.20 -5.02 -14.75
C ILE A 53 16.27 -4.36 -15.65
N GLY A 54 17.27 -3.76 -15.01
CA GLY A 54 18.24 -2.83 -15.60
C GLY A 54 17.87 -1.38 -15.29
N ALA A 55 18.75 -0.69 -14.57
CA ALA A 55 18.50 0.68 -14.09
C ALA A 55 18.26 1.71 -15.22
N ASP A 56 18.84 1.47 -16.39
CA ASP A 56 18.67 2.27 -17.61
C ASP A 56 17.25 2.19 -18.18
N LYS A 57 16.49 1.14 -17.84
CA LYS A 57 15.11 0.93 -18.30
C LYS A 57 14.07 1.44 -17.32
N VAL A 58 14.47 1.82 -16.11
CA VAL A 58 13.55 2.29 -15.06
C VAL A 58 13.57 3.80 -15.01
N VAL A 59 12.45 4.42 -15.40
CA VAL A 59 12.29 5.87 -15.34
C VAL A 59 11.67 6.35 -14.02
N GLN A 60 10.85 5.52 -13.38
CA GLN A 60 10.03 5.92 -12.25
C GLN A 60 9.68 4.74 -11.34
N VAL A 61 9.71 5.00 -10.03
CA VAL A 61 9.14 4.12 -9.00
C VAL A 61 8.00 4.83 -8.28
N VAL A 62 6.86 4.14 -8.24
CA VAL A 62 5.66 4.58 -7.51
C VAL A 62 5.46 3.65 -6.31
N THR A 63 5.37 4.23 -5.10
CA THR A 63 5.05 3.53 -3.85
C THR A 63 3.86 4.21 -3.18
N ASP A 64 3.23 3.59 -2.18
CA ASP A 64 2.29 4.33 -1.31
C ASP A 64 3.01 5.44 -0.50
N ASN A 65 2.23 6.26 0.22
CA ASN A 65 2.77 7.42 0.95
C ASN A 65 3.02 7.14 2.44
N ALA A 66 3.05 5.88 2.86
CA ALA A 66 3.42 5.53 4.22
C ALA A 66 4.82 6.08 4.57
N SER A 67 5.02 6.46 5.83
CA SER A 67 6.28 7.06 6.30
C SER A 67 7.52 6.20 5.98
N VAL A 68 7.38 4.88 6.04
CA VAL A 68 8.44 3.92 5.69
C VAL A 68 8.83 3.99 4.21
N ASN A 69 7.88 4.22 3.32
CA ASN A 69 8.11 4.39 1.89
C ASN A 69 8.75 5.75 1.57
N VAL A 70 8.38 6.80 2.30
CA VAL A 70 9.04 8.11 2.19
C VAL A 70 10.53 8.03 2.59
N ALA A 71 10.85 7.26 3.63
CA ALA A 71 12.24 7.00 4.02
C ALA A 71 13.00 6.21 2.94
N ALA A 72 12.40 5.15 2.39
CA ALA A 72 12.97 4.38 1.28
C ALA A 72 13.23 5.27 0.06
N ALA A 73 12.26 6.11 -0.30
CA ALA A 73 12.37 7.05 -1.43
C ALA A 73 13.54 8.03 -1.25
N SER A 74 13.81 8.48 -0.03
CA SER A 74 14.92 9.37 0.26
C SER A 74 16.28 8.69 0.02
N LEU A 75 16.43 7.44 0.45
CA LEU A 75 17.63 6.63 0.19
C LEU A 75 17.80 6.35 -1.32
N MET A 76 16.70 6.07 -2.02
CA MET A 76 16.74 5.80 -3.46
C MET A 76 17.09 7.03 -4.28
N LYS A 77 16.57 8.21 -3.92
CA LYS A 77 16.96 9.48 -4.58
C LYS A 77 18.45 9.75 -4.45
N ALA A 78 19.06 9.38 -3.32
CA ALA A 78 20.51 9.52 -3.12
C ALA A 78 21.31 8.53 -3.98
N LYS A 79 20.87 7.26 -4.07
CA LYS A 79 21.57 6.23 -4.84
C LYS A 79 21.35 6.32 -6.36
N ARG A 80 20.14 6.68 -6.79
CA ARG A 80 19.69 6.64 -8.19
C ARG A 80 19.02 7.97 -8.59
N PRO A 81 19.79 9.06 -8.69
CA PRO A 81 19.24 10.40 -8.95
C PRO A 81 18.54 10.53 -10.33
N SER A 82 18.79 9.62 -11.26
CA SER A 82 18.15 9.59 -12.59
C SER A 82 16.74 8.98 -12.59
N ILE A 83 16.31 8.35 -11.50
CA ILE A 83 15.00 7.68 -11.40
C ILE A 83 14.04 8.53 -10.59
N PHE A 84 12.86 8.80 -11.13
CA PHE A 84 11.83 9.53 -10.41
C PHE A 84 11.19 8.68 -9.31
N TRP A 85 10.93 9.31 -8.17
CA TRP A 85 10.30 8.69 -7.01
C TRP A 85 9.10 9.50 -6.58
N ASN A 86 7.92 8.88 -6.65
CA ASN A 86 6.67 9.51 -6.31
C ASN A 86 5.80 8.61 -5.43
N GLY A 87 5.03 9.29 -4.58
CA GLY A 87 3.92 8.66 -3.87
C GLY A 87 2.76 8.30 -4.81
N CYS A 88 1.87 7.47 -4.30
CA CYS A 88 0.67 7.00 -4.98
C CYS A 88 -0.40 8.09 -4.96
N ALA A 89 -0.87 8.49 -6.13
CA ALA A 89 -1.94 9.48 -6.25
C ALA A 89 -3.25 8.99 -5.61
N THR A 90 -3.59 7.70 -5.75
CA THR A 90 -4.78 7.11 -5.12
C THR A 90 -4.69 7.19 -3.60
N HIS A 91 -3.51 6.96 -3.02
CA HIS A 91 -3.31 7.08 -1.58
C HIS A 91 -3.36 8.55 -1.13
N CYS A 92 -2.89 9.50 -1.94
CA CYS A 92 -3.12 10.93 -1.65
C CYS A 92 -4.62 11.25 -1.55
N ILE A 93 -5.43 10.75 -2.48
CA ILE A 93 -6.88 10.99 -2.49
C ILE A 93 -7.53 10.32 -1.28
N ASP A 94 -7.13 9.09 -0.94
CA ASP A 94 -7.59 8.38 0.25
C ASP A 94 -7.37 9.21 1.53
N LEU A 95 -6.14 9.71 1.73
CA LEU A 95 -5.81 10.58 2.87
C LEU A 95 -6.63 11.88 2.90
N MET A 96 -6.85 12.52 1.74
CA MET A 96 -7.72 13.71 1.66
C MET A 96 -9.15 13.38 2.08
N LEU A 97 -9.67 12.23 1.66
CA LEU A 97 -11.02 11.77 2.02
C LEU A 97 -11.11 11.38 3.49
N GLU A 98 -10.07 10.78 4.07
CA GLU A 98 -9.99 10.54 5.52
C GLU A 98 -10.08 11.84 6.32
N ASP A 99 -9.40 12.90 5.87
CA ASP A 99 -9.44 14.20 6.52
C ASP A 99 -10.80 14.88 6.39
N ILE A 100 -11.45 14.77 5.23
CA ILE A 100 -12.85 15.19 5.06
C ILE A 100 -13.78 14.38 5.98
N GLY A 101 -13.52 13.09 6.13
CA GLY A 101 -14.26 12.19 7.01
C GLY A 101 -14.24 12.62 8.48
N LYS A 102 -13.19 13.34 8.91
CA LYS A 102 -13.03 13.87 10.28
C LYS A 102 -13.78 15.19 10.52
N LEU A 103 -14.39 15.79 9.49
CA LEU A 103 -15.19 17.00 9.66
C LEU A 103 -16.44 16.70 10.49
N GLY A 104 -16.76 17.54 11.49
CA GLY A 104 -17.70 17.18 12.55
C GLY A 104 -19.11 16.77 12.12
N SER A 105 -19.64 17.24 10.98
CA SER A 105 -20.92 16.75 10.43
C SER A 105 -20.78 15.41 9.73
N VAL A 106 -19.69 15.23 8.97
CA VAL A 106 -19.37 14.01 8.20
C VAL A 106 -19.01 12.86 9.15
N ASP A 107 -18.17 13.12 10.16
CA ASP A 107 -17.73 12.14 11.15
C ASP A 107 -18.93 11.53 11.90
N LYS A 108 -19.90 12.35 12.29
CA LYS A 108 -21.15 11.87 12.93
C LYS A 108 -21.93 10.92 12.04
N ILE A 109 -22.07 11.25 10.75
CA ILE A 109 -22.78 10.40 9.79
C ILE A 109 -22.02 9.08 9.59
N ILE A 110 -20.69 9.13 9.46
CA ILE A 110 -19.84 7.94 9.34
C ILE A 110 -19.97 7.06 10.59
N ALA A 111 -19.98 7.65 11.78
CA ALA A 111 -20.13 6.93 13.04
C ALA A 111 -21.49 6.20 13.13
N GLN A 112 -22.58 6.86 12.75
CA GLN A 112 -23.91 6.23 12.70
C GLN A 112 -23.97 5.11 11.65
N ALA A 113 -23.43 5.33 10.46
CA ALA A 113 -23.36 4.31 9.41
C ALA A 113 -22.58 3.07 9.89
N ARG A 114 -21.46 3.26 10.59
CA ARG A 114 -20.68 2.18 11.19
C ARG A 114 -21.50 1.34 12.18
N GLN A 115 -22.36 1.96 13.00
CA GLN A 115 -23.24 1.22 13.91
C GLN A 115 -24.20 0.30 13.16
N VAL A 116 -24.80 0.79 12.07
CA VAL A 116 -25.69 -0.01 11.21
C VAL A 116 -24.91 -1.16 10.57
N THR A 117 -23.70 -0.91 10.05
CA THR A 117 -22.84 -1.96 9.49
C THR A 117 -22.50 -3.03 10.53
N VAL A 118 -22.16 -2.63 11.76
CA VAL A 118 -21.88 -3.58 12.86
C VAL A 118 -23.12 -4.41 13.17
N PHE A 119 -24.29 -3.79 13.28
CA PHE A 119 -25.55 -4.50 13.52
C PHE A 119 -25.78 -5.58 12.45
N LEU A 120 -25.74 -5.20 11.17
CA LEU A 120 -25.95 -6.13 10.05
C LEU A 120 -24.91 -7.26 10.03
N THR A 121 -23.63 -6.94 10.26
CA THR A 121 -22.56 -7.94 10.18
C THR A 121 -22.50 -8.88 11.39
N CYS A 122 -22.89 -8.42 12.59
CA CYS A 122 -23.03 -9.28 13.76
C CYS A 122 -24.24 -10.21 13.63
N SER A 123 -25.41 -9.71 13.24
CA SER A 123 -26.61 -10.54 13.03
C SER A 123 -26.40 -11.62 11.95
N TYR A 124 -25.61 -11.32 10.91
CA TYR A 124 -25.23 -12.30 9.90
C TYR A 124 -24.31 -13.42 10.44
N LYS A 125 -23.38 -13.09 11.35
CA LYS A 125 -22.49 -14.10 11.95
C LYS A 125 -23.23 -15.02 12.92
N GLU A 126 -24.16 -14.46 13.69
CA GLU A 126 -25.02 -15.22 14.59
C GLU A 126 -25.90 -16.21 13.82
N THR A 127 -26.43 -15.81 12.66
CA THR A 127 -27.23 -16.70 11.81
C THR A 127 -26.41 -17.81 11.15
N GLN A 128 -25.15 -17.57 10.77
CA GLN A 128 -24.29 -18.65 10.24
C GLN A 128 -23.82 -19.64 11.32
N GLN A 129 -23.56 -19.18 12.55
CA GLN A 129 -23.19 -20.06 13.67
C GLN A 129 -24.39 -20.85 14.25
N ALA A 130 -25.61 -20.44 13.95
CA ALA A 130 -26.85 -21.12 14.36
C ALA A 130 -27.33 -22.21 13.38
N THR A 131 -26.65 -22.39 12.24
CA THR A 131 -26.91 -23.50 11.31
C THR A 131 -26.06 -24.70 11.73
N PRO A 132 -26.66 -25.88 12.00
CA PRO A 132 -25.94 -27.08 12.42
C PRO A 132 -24.99 -27.63 11.35
#